data_AF-A0A939L4B6-F1
#
_entry.id   AF-A0A939L4B6-F1
#
_cell.length_a   1.000
_cell.length_b   1.000
_cell.length_c   1.000
_cell.angle_alpha   90.00
_cell.angle_beta   90.00
_cell.angle_gamma   90.00
#
_symmetry.space_group_name_H-M   'P 1'
#
loop_
_entity.id
_entity.type
_entity.pdbx_description
1 polymer ?
#
loop_
_entity_poly.entity_id
_entity_poly.type
_entity_poly.pdbx_seq_one_letter_code
_entity_poly.pdbx_strand_id
1 'polypeptide(L)' 'MPKPLLFLDVDGVLNPVCPHPDAGFDAHTLLGYAVLLSARHGEWLRELAGTYDLVWATTWRNVSPLHLVPDLWK' A
#
# COMPACT_ATOMS: atom_id res chain seq x y z
N MET A 1 -26.45 -0.12 -0.63
CA MET A 1 -25.83 1.20 -0.34
C MET A 1 -24.43 1.18 -0.93
N PRO A 2 -23.90 2.29 -1.47
CA PRO A 2 -22.50 2.32 -1.91
C PRO A 2 -21.57 2.07 -0.72
N LYS A 3 -20.41 1.45 -0.98
CA LYS A 3 -19.40 1.26 0.07
C LYS A 3 -18.85 2.64 0.50
N PRO A 4 -18.51 2.82 1.79
CA PRO A 4 -17.77 4.00 2.21
C PRO A 4 -16.40 4.07 1.53
N LEU A 5 -15.93 5.28 1.24
CA LEU A 5 -14.58 5.51 0.73
C LEU A 5 -13.55 5.40 1.86
N LEU A 6 -12.45 4.71 1.60
CA LEU A 6 -11.27 4.71 2.46
C LEU A 6 -10.08 5.30 1.69
N PHE A 7 -9.66 6.49 2.11
CA PHE A 7 -8.48 7.16 1.58
C PHE A 7 -7.23 6.60 2.25
N LEU A 8 -6.30 6.06 1.45
CA LEU A 8 -5.13 5.36 1.94
C LEU A 8 -3.84 6.00 1.42
N ASP A 9 -2.95 6.35 2.34
CA ASP A 9 -1.61 6.83 2.03
C ASP A 9 -0.60 5.66 1.94
N VAL A 10 0.59 5.93 1.38
CA VAL A 10 1.70 4.97 1.28
C VAL A 10 2.71 5.24 2.38
N ASP A 11 3.28 6.44 2.44
CA ASP A 11 4.37 6.76 3.38
C ASP A 11 3.85 6.87 4.81
N GLY A 12 4.50 6.16 5.74
CA GLY A 12 4.09 6.09 7.14
C GLY A 12 2.87 5.20 7.43
N VAL A 13 2.18 4.70 6.39
CA VAL A 13 1.07 3.75 6.51
C VAL A 13 1.48 2.36 6.01
N LEU A 14 1.82 2.25 4.72
CA LEU A 14 2.30 1.01 4.12
C LEU A 14 3.83 0.94 4.04
N ASN A 15 4.48 2.10 3.87
CA ASN A 15 5.93 2.26 3.75
C ASN A 15 6.50 2.95 5.01
N PRO A 16 7.01 2.20 6.00
CA PRO A 16 7.61 2.77 7.20
C PRO A 16 9.02 3.31 6.94
N VAL A 17 9.42 4.34 7.68
CA VAL A 17 10.78 4.92 7.59
C VAL A 17 11.84 4.02 8.24
N CYS A 18 11.49 3.36 9.35
CA CYS A 18 12.40 2.47 10.09
C CYS A 18 11.58 1.33 10.71
N PRO A 19 11.23 0.28 9.94
CA PRO A 19 10.53 -0.87 10.50
C PRO A 19 11.42 -1.65 11.45
N HIS A 20 10.80 -2.40 12.37
CA HIS A 20 11.52 -3.41 13.12
C HIS A 20 12.10 -4.47 12.16
N PRO A 21 13.32 -4.99 12.36
CA PRO A 21 13.93 -5.96 11.46
C PRO A 21 13.06 -7.21 11.20
N ASP A 22 12.35 -7.67 12.22
CA ASP A 22 11.48 -8.86 12.12
C ASP A 22 10.04 -8.56 11.65
N ALA A 23 9.74 -7.32 11.24
CA ALA A 23 8.40 -6.94 10.81
C ALA A 23 8.04 -7.43 9.39
N GLY A 24 8.96 -8.12 8.70
CA GLY A 24 8.69 -8.76 7.42
C GLY A 24 8.48 -7.77 6.28
N PHE A 25 9.35 -6.76 6.21
CA PHE A 25 9.38 -5.78 5.13
C PHE A 25 10.48 -6.13 4.14
N ASP A 26 10.12 -6.15 2.86
CA ASP A 26 11.03 -6.28 1.73
C ASP A 26 11.25 -4.93 1.06
N ALA A 27 12.44 -4.74 0.50
CA ALA A 27 12.77 -3.52 -0.24
C ALA A 27 12.33 -3.65 -1.70
N HIS A 28 11.57 -2.66 -2.17
CA HIS A 28 11.10 -2.54 -3.55
C HIS A 28 11.55 -1.21 -4.13
N THR A 29 11.61 -1.13 -5.46
CA THR A 29 11.81 0.13 -6.16
C THR A 29 10.55 0.46 -6.95
N LEU A 30 9.81 1.48 -6.52
CA LEU A 30 8.60 1.94 -7.18
C LEU A 30 8.79 3.37 -7.66
N LEU A 31 8.60 3.60 -8.97
CA LEU A 31 8.73 4.93 -9.59
C LEU A 31 10.07 5.63 -9.30
N GLY A 32 11.14 4.84 -9.13
CA GLY A 32 12.49 5.34 -8.82
C GLY A 32 12.75 5.58 -7.32
N TYR A 33 11.78 5.32 -6.44
CA TYR A 33 11.92 5.43 -4.99
C TYR A 33 12.09 4.05 -4.35
N ALA A 34 12.97 3.95 -3.36
CA ALA A 34 13.06 2.79 -2.49
C ALA A 34 11.89 2.84 -1.49
N VAL A 35 11.12 1.76 -1.42
CA VAL A 35 10.03 1.59 -0.47
C VAL A 35 10.15 0.25 0.24
N LEU A 36 9.70 0.21 1.48
CA LEU A 36 9.63 -0.99 2.29
C LEU A 36 8.17 -1.43 2.33
N LEU A 37 7.85 -2.60 1.77
CA LEU A 37 6.50 -3.14 1.77
C LEU A 37 6.49 -4.54 2.40
N SER A 38 5.36 -4.93 2.97
CA SER A 38 5.15 -6.27 3.51
C SER A 38 4.02 -6.96 2.76
N ALA A 39 4.20 -8.24 2.41
CA ALA A 39 3.15 -9.05 1.79
C ALA A 39 1.86 -9.11 2.63
N ARG A 40 1.98 -8.99 3.97
CA ARG A 40 0.84 -8.91 4.90
C ARG A 40 -0.10 -7.74 4.58
N HIS A 41 0.42 -6.64 4.04
CA HIS A 41 -0.43 -5.51 3.64
C HIS A 41 -1.42 -5.89 2.53
N GLY A 42 -1.07 -6.85 1.66
CA GLY A 42 -1.98 -7.38 0.65
C GLY A 42 -3.22 -8.04 1.25
N GLU A 43 -3.07 -8.77 2.36
CA GLU A 43 -4.20 -9.39 3.07
C GLU A 43 -5.13 -8.32 3.67
N TRP A 44 -4.55 -7.31 4.31
CA TRP A 44 -5.32 -6.19 4.88
C TRP A 44 -6.06 -5.40 3.83
N LEU A 45 -5.42 -5.11 2.69
CA LEU A 45 -6.05 -4.39 1.59
C LEU A 45 -7.23 -5.18 1.01
N ARG A 46 -7.10 -6.51 0.89
CA ARG A 46 -8.19 -7.40 0.44
C ARG A 46 -9.36 -7.40 1.42
N GLU A 47 -9.08 -7.49 2.72
CA GLU A 47 -10.09 -7.43 3.77
C GLU A 47 -10.83 -6.08 3.74
N LEU A 48 -10.08 -4.97 3.72
CA LEU A 48 -10.63 -3.62 3.67
C LEU A 48 -11.45 -3.39 2.39
N ALA A 49 -11.00 -3.86 1.24
CA ALA A 49 -11.74 -3.78 -0.02
C ALA A 49 -13.08 -4.55 0.02
N GLY A 50 -13.23 -5.53 0.92
CA GLY A 50 -14.52 -6.17 1.20
C GLY A 50 -15.58 -5.19 1.70
N THR A 51 -15.16 -4.19 2.48
CA THR A 51 -16.04 -3.23 3.18
C THR A 51 -16.03 -1.82 2.56
N TYR A 52 -14.88 -1.39 2.02
CA TYR A 52 -14.61 -0.04 1.54
C TYR A 52 -14.28 -0.01 0.05
N ASP A 53 -14.55 1.11 -0.59
CA ASP A 53 -13.91 1.45 -1.86
C ASP A 53 -12.60 2.16 -1.55
N LEU A 54 -11.47 1.50 -1.86
CA LEU A 54 -10.14 2.01 -1.55
C LEU A 54 -9.73 3.07 -2.57
N VAL A 55 -9.26 4.22 -2.07
CA VAL A 55 -8.80 5.34 -2.87
C VAL A 55 -7.39 5.70 -2.42
N TRP A 56 -6.42 5.66 -3.33
CA TRP A 56 -5.06 6.13 -3.04
C TRP A 56 -5.06 7.64 -2.82
N ALA A 57 -4.56 8.05 -1.65
CA ALA A 57 -4.54 9.43 -1.17
C ALA A 57 -3.13 9.79 -0.71
N THR A 58 -2.17 9.59 -1.61
CA THR A 58 -0.75 9.82 -1.34
C THR A 58 -0.23 11.05 -2.07
N THR A 59 0.89 11.61 -1.60
CA THR A 59 1.55 12.76 -2.24
C THR A 59 2.29 12.39 -3.53
N TRP A 60 2.41 11.10 -3.83
CA TRP A 60 3.02 10.61 -5.06
C TRP A 60 2.12 10.98 -6.25
N ARG A 61 2.57 11.94 -7.05
CA ARG A 61 1.80 12.44 -8.21
C ARG A 61 1.89 11.45 -9.37
N ASN A 62 0.78 11.25 -10.10
CA ASN A 62 0.69 10.38 -11.29
C ASN A 62 0.92 8.87 -11.05
N VAL A 63 0.74 8.37 -9.83
CA VAL A 63 0.78 6.92 -9.59
C VAL A 63 -0.51 6.30 -10.10
N SER A 64 -0.42 5.60 -11.24
CA SER A 64 -1.45 4.64 -11.59
C SER A 64 -1.49 3.52 -10.53
N PRO A 65 -2.67 3.10 -10.03
CA PRO A 65 -2.79 1.97 -9.10
C PRO A 65 -1.99 0.74 -9.57
N LEU A 66 -1.89 0.54 -10.90
CA LEU A 66 -1.13 -0.53 -11.55
C LEU A 66 0.36 -0.60 -11.15
N HIS A 67 0.96 0.47 -10.62
CA HIS A 67 2.37 0.43 -10.18
C HIS A 67 2.55 -0.06 -8.73
N LEU A 68 1.51 -0.02 -7.91
CA LEU A 68 1.53 -0.50 -6.51
C LEU A 68 1.04 -1.96 -6.40
N VAL A 69 0.28 -2.40 -7.40
CA VAL A 69 -0.45 -3.67 -7.41
C VAL A 69 0.44 -4.93 -7.58
N PRO A 70 1.55 -4.95 -8.35
CA PRO A 70 2.30 -6.20 -8.58
C PRO A 70 2.95 -6.79 -7.33
N ASP A 71 3.30 -5.94 -6.34
CA ASP A 71 3.99 -6.35 -5.12
C ASP A 71 3.03 -6.58 -3.94
N LEU A 72 1.84 -5.96 -3.96
CA LEU A 72 0.84 -6.09 -2.89
C LEU A 72 -0.22 -7.18 -3.13
N TRP A 73 -0.26 -7.80 -4.32
CA TRP A 73 -1.31 -8.77 -4.71
C TRP A 73 -0.78 -10.17 -5.08
N LYS A 74 0.44 -10.51 -4.67
CA LYS A 74 0.89 -11.91 -4.63
C LYS A 74 0.34 -12.61 -3.40
#